data_AF-A0A6A5SSF5-F1
#
_entry.id   AF-A0A6A5SSF5-F1
#
_cell.length_a   1.000
_cell.length_b   1.000
_cell.length_c   1.000
_cell.angle_alpha   90.00
_cell.angle_beta   90.00
_cell.angle_gamma   90.00
#
_symmetry.space_group_name_H-M   'P 1'
#
loop_
_entity.id
_entity.type
_entity.pdbx_description
1 polymer ?
#
loop_
_entity_poly.entity_id
_entity_poly.type
_entity_poly.pdbx_seq_one_letter_code
_entity_poly.pdbx_strand_id
1 'polypeptide(L)'
;MSLGPDRRIPQDLLCRLCWKILGDLPMSKLHADLTRNRLTSLASPSLNRISAYSKDLELKEDLDSDYDEEDQYKSPANLDIHNEDGRPITLRQFMTEVHAYLNRLDIIEDIKSVKAMFLGHLVTREDETQGRDIIYGHLVKLDKDVAFFFARPLVFEREGAVNFRLSLFLDGETHMDPEGFWASRLKLAHLFVQERAV
;
A
#
# COMPACT_ATOMS: atom_id res chain seq x y z
N MET A 1 -1.89 -18.51 16.49
CA MET A 1 -2.36 -17.14 16.22
C MET A 1 -3.04 -17.14 14.87
N SER A 2 -4.25 -16.59 14.76
CA SER A 2 -4.99 -16.56 13.50
C SER A 2 -4.39 -15.48 12.59
N LEU A 3 -3.71 -15.87 11.51
CA LEU A 3 -3.29 -14.98 10.41
C LEU A 3 -4.48 -14.64 9.51
N GLY A 4 -5.60 -14.26 10.12
CA GLY A 4 -6.81 -13.82 9.43
C GLY A 4 -6.84 -12.31 9.30
N PRO A 5 -7.52 -11.76 8.27
CA PRO A 5 -7.73 -10.33 8.17
C PRO A 5 -8.43 -9.80 9.42
N ASP A 6 -7.90 -8.72 10.00
CA ASP A 6 -8.54 -8.07 11.15
C ASP A 6 -9.91 -7.52 10.75
N ARG A 7 -10.97 -8.09 11.34
CA ARG A 7 -12.37 -7.75 11.03
C ARG A 7 -12.79 -6.39 11.57
N ARG A 8 -11.99 -5.77 12.45
CA ARG A 8 -12.30 -4.44 12.98
C ARG A 8 -12.24 -3.37 11.92
N ILE A 9 -11.41 -3.57 10.90
CA ILE A 9 -11.17 -2.58 9.84
C ILE A 9 -11.96 -2.95 8.59
N PRO A 10 -12.83 -2.05 8.09
CA PRO A 10 -13.58 -2.28 6.85
C PRO A 10 -12.66 -2.37 5.62
N GLN A 11 -12.24 -3.59 5.28
CA GLN A 11 -11.39 -3.85 4.11
C GLN A 11 -12.02 -3.36 2.80
N ASP A 12 -13.35 -3.43 2.71
CA ASP A 12 -14.11 -2.90 1.58
C ASP A 12 -13.89 -1.40 1.38
N LEU A 13 -13.82 -0.62 2.47
CA LEU A 13 -13.56 0.82 2.40
C LEU A 13 -12.14 1.09 1.93
N LEU A 14 -11.15 0.35 2.43
CA LEU A 14 -9.75 0.50 2.02
C LEU A 14 -9.53 0.10 0.55
N CYS A 15 -10.29 -0.88 0.06
CA CYS A 15 -10.32 -1.22 -1.37
C CYS A 15 -10.96 -0.14 -2.24
N ARG A 16 -11.87 0.66 -1.67
CA ARG A 16 -12.51 1.80 -2.36
C ARG A 16 -11.72 3.11 -2.26
N LEU A 17 -10.51 3.10 -1.70
CA LEU A 17 -9.62 4.24 -1.75
C LEU A 17 -8.86 4.27 -3.08
N CYS A 18 -9.36 5.03 -4.06
CA CYS A 18 -8.58 5.36 -5.26
C CYS A 18 -7.64 6.52 -4.93
N TRP A 19 -6.49 6.19 -4.36
CA TRP A 19 -5.55 7.18 -3.86
C TRP A 19 -4.16 7.01 -4.50
N LYS A 20 -3.78 8.02 -5.29
CA LYS A 20 -2.43 8.21 -5.80
C LYS A 20 -1.53 8.72 -4.68
N ILE A 21 -0.49 7.94 -4.35
CA ILE A 21 0.43 8.25 -3.24
C ILE A 21 1.31 9.44 -3.57
N LEU A 22 1.82 9.52 -4.81
CA LEU A 22 2.74 10.60 -5.19
C LEU A 22 2.00 11.85 -5.67
N GLY A 23 2.35 12.98 -5.05
CA GLY A 23 1.78 14.30 -5.31
C GLY A 23 0.87 14.78 -4.18
N ASP A 24 0.10 15.83 -4.45
CA ASP A 24 -0.86 16.37 -3.48
C ASP A 24 -1.96 15.35 -3.21
N LEU A 25 -2.23 15.07 -1.93
CA LEU A 25 -3.33 14.20 -1.52
C LEU A 25 -4.65 14.78 -2.05
N PRO A 26 -5.29 14.19 -3.08
CA PRO A 26 -6.51 14.74 -3.63
C PRO A 26 -7.67 14.29 -2.74
N MET A 27 -7.79 14.90 -1.56
CA MET A 27 -8.85 14.67 -0.57
C MET A 27 -10.27 14.82 -1.17
N SER A 28 -10.38 15.51 -2.32
CA SER A 28 -11.60 15.76 -3.07
C SER A 28 -12.12 14.57 -3.89
N LYS A 29 -11.30 13.53 -4.17
CA LYS A 29 -11.71 12.35 -4.95
C LYS A 29 -12.10 11.12 -4.11
N LEU A 30 -12.18 11.28 -2.78
CA LEU A 30 -12.79 10.27 -1.93
C LEU A 30 -14.29 10.20 -2.26
N HIS A 31 -14.74 9.07 -2.81
CA HIS A 31 -16.13 8.84 -3.22
C HIS A 31 -17.13 9.31 -2.16
N ALA A 32 -18.27 9.86 -2.57
CA ALA A 32 -19.29 10.46 -1.69
C ALA A 32 -19.81 9.52 -0.58
N ASP A 33 -19.67 8.21 -0.72
CA ASP A 33 -20.00 7.24 0.33
C ASP A 33 -19.04 7.29 1.53
N LEU A 34 -17.78 7.68 1.31
CA LEU A 34 -16.77 7.82 2.36
C LEU A 34 -17.03 9.07 3.21
N THR A 35 -17.80 10.05 2.73
CA THR A 35 -18.03 11.33 3.43
C THR A 35 -18.85 11.22 4.70
N ARG A 36 -19.75 10.23 4.84
CA ARG A 36 -20.57 10.07 6.06
C ARG A 36 -19.85 9.33 7.19
N ASN A 37 -18.88 8.47 6.88
CA ASN A 37 -18.11 7.70 7.87
C ASN A 37 -16.80 8.40 8.31
N ARG A 38 -16.57 9.64 7.86
CA ARG A 38 -15.26 10.33 7.89
C ARG A 38 -14.76 10.82 9.25
N LEU A 39 -15.58 10.77 10.31
CA LEU A 39 -15.31 11.50 11.55
C LEU A 39 -15.25 10.65 12.83
N THR A 40 -15.55 9.36 12.78
CA THR A 40 -15.78 8.60 14.02
C THR A 40 -14.68 7.60 14.34
N SER A 41 -14.32 6.67 13.45
CA SER A 41 -13.23 5.71 13.68
C SER A 41 -12.88 4.95 12.39
N LEU A 42 -11.60 4.59 12.21
CA LEU A 42 -11.11 3.70 11.17
C LEU A 42 -11.53 2.23 11.40
N ALA A 43 -11.86 1.89 12.65
CA ALA A 43 -12.09 0.51 13.09
C ALA A 43 -13.24 0.39 14.10
N SER A 44 -13.82 -0.81 14.20
CA SER A 44 -14.81 -1.17 15.23
C SER A 44 -14.47 -2.53 15.85
N PRO A 45 -14.07 -2.61 17.13
CA PRO A 45 -13.91 -1.50 18.08
C PRO A 45 -12.86 -0.47 17.66
N SER A 46 -13.01 0.75 18.17
CA SER A 46 -12.10 1.87 17.87
C SER A 46 -10.65 1.56 18.25
N LEU A 47 -9.73 1.98 17.40
CA LEU A 47 -8.29 1.88 17.63
C LEU A 47 -7.73 3.27 17.88
N ASN A 48 -6.97 3.45 18.95
CA ASN A 48 -6.22 4.68 19.21
C ASN A 48 -4.73 4.56 18.82
N ARG A 49 -4.27 3.34 18.50
CA ARG A 49 -2.91 3.05 18.04
C ARG A 49 -2.90 2.05 16.90
N ILE A 50 -2.14 2.36 15.84
CA ILE A 50 -1.85 1.45 14.73
C ILE A 50 -0.39 1.61 14.31
N SER A 51 0.19 0.53 13.81
CA SER A 51 1.49 0.56 13.14
C SER A 51 1.31 0.25 11.65
N ALA A 52 2.16 0.81 10.80
CA ALA A 52 2.17 0.58 9.38
C ALA A 52 3.59 0.48 8.84
N TYR A 53 3.81 -0.42 7.89
CA TYR A 53 5.10 -0.63 7.23
C TYR A 53 4.91 -0.87 5.75
N SER A 54 5.92 -0.56 4.94
CA SER A 54 5.89 -0.77 3.50
C SER A 54 6.32 -2.19 3.16
N LYS A 55 5.48 -2.91 2.40
CA LYS A 55 5.83 -4.22 1.83
C LYS A 55 7.04 -4.12 0.90
N ASP A 56 7.14 -3.02 0.16
CA ASP A 56 8.23 -2.83 -0.80
C ASP A 56 9.57 -2.67 -0.05
N LEU A 57 9.57 -2.05 1.14
CA LEU A 57 10.78 -1.93 1.98
C LEU A 57 11.13 -3.25 2.67
N GLU A 58 10.12 -3.97 3.21
CA GLU A 58 10.29 -5.33 3.74
C GLU A 58 10.92 -6.26 2.68
N LEU A 59 10.44 -6.20 1.44
CA LEU A 59 11.00 -6.96 0.34
C LEU A 59 12.45 -6.57 0.03
N LYS A 60 12.82 -5.30 0.19
CA LYS A 60 14.21 -4.86 0.02
C LYS A 60 15.13 -5.45 1.08
N GLU A 61 14.70 -5.47 2.34
CA GLU A 61 15.44 -6.13 3.42
C GLU A 61 15.60 -7.62 3.15
N ASP A 62 14.52 -8.30 2.76
CA ASP A 62 14.56 -9.73 2.45
C ASP A 62 15.57 -10.04 1.33
N LEU A 63 15.61 -9.20 0.29
CA LEU A 63 16.53 -9.33 -0.84
C LEU A 63 18.00 -9.06 -0.46
N ASP A 64 18.23 -8.35 0.63
CA ASP A 64 19.57 -7.98 1.11
C ASP A 64 20.05 -8.89 2.26
N SER A 65 19.25 -9.89 2.64
CA SER A 65 19.51 -10.77 3.78
C SER A 65 20.77 -11.65 3.64
N ASP A 66 21.30 -11.80 2.42
CA ASP A 66 22.51 -12.58 2.14
C ASP A 66 23.82 -11.78 2.38
N TYR A 67 23.76 -10.48 2.65
CA TYR A 67 24.94 -9.65 2.97
C TYR A 67 25.30 -9.71 4.46
N ASP A 68 26.52 -9.31 4.81
CA ASP A 68 26.95 -9.18 6.20
C ASP A 68 26.10 -8.12 6.94
N GLU A 69 25.79 -8.34 8.22
CA GLU A 69 24.86 -7.50 9.01
C GLU A 69 25.21 -6.00 9.04
N GLU A 70 26.48 -5.64 8.84
CA GLU A 70 26.94 -4.25 8.77
C GLU A 70 26.53 -3.55 7.48
N ASP A 71 26.49 -4.31 6.38
CA ASP A 71 26.18 -3.83 5.03
C ASP A 71 24.71 -4.06 4.65
N GLN A 72 23.99 -4.89 5.40
CA GLN A 72 22.56 -5.12 5.20
C GLN A 72 21.78 -3.81 5.25
N TYR A 73 20.90 -3.66 4.26
CA TYR A 73 19.91 -2.61 4.17
C TYR A 73 19.01 -2.63 5.41
N LYS A 74 18.84 -1.45 6.01
CA LYS A 74 18.01 -1.25 7.18
C LYS A 74 16.87 -0.33 6.78
N SER A 75 15.64 -0.84 6.78
CA SER A 75 14.50 -0.01 6.45
C SER A 75 14.37 1.15 7.43
N PRO A 76 13.87 2.30 6.94
CA PRO A 76 13.35 3.34 7.79
C PRO A 76 12.35 2.77 8.82
N ALA A 77 12.29 3.42 9.98
CA ALA A 77 11.35 3.06 11.03
C ALA A 77 9.90 3.04 10.52
N ASN A 78 9.15 2.02 10.93
CA ASN A 78 7.72 1.90 10.66
C ASN A 78 6.94 3.13 11.13
N LEU A 79 5.84 3.43 10.44
CA LEU A 79 4.90 4.46 10.85
C LEU A 79 4.11 3.96 12.07
N ASP A 80 4.16 4.69 13.18
CA ASP A 80 3.28 4.49 14.33
C ASP A 80 2.35 5.70 14.43
N ILE A 81 1.04 5.45 14.39
CA ILE A 81 0.00 6.47 14.57
C ILE A 81 -0.64 6.19 15.91
N HIS A 82 -0.56 7.15 16.83
CA HIS A 82 -1.05 7.01 18.20
C HIS A 82 -1.71 8.30 18.68
N ASN A 83 -2.96 8.19 19.14
CA ASN A 83 -3.68 9.26 19.80
C ASN A 83 -3.58 9.09 21.33
N GLU A 84 -2.71 9.88 21.96
CA GLU A 84 -2.46 9.83 23.41
C GLU A 84 -3.69 10.18 24.25
N ASP A 85 -4.61 10.97 23.69
CA ASP A 85 -5.89 11.34 24.34
C ASP A 85 -6.92 10.20 24.33
N GLY A 86 -6.55 9.01 23.83
CA GLY A 86 -7.40 7.84 23.73
C GLY A 86 -8.44 7.92 22.62
N ARG A 87 -8.44 8.99 21.79
CA ARG A 87 -9.43 9.14 20.72
C ARG A 87 -9.19 8.14 19.59
N PRO A 88 -10.25 7.68 18.92
CA PRO A 88 -10.11 6.81 17.77
C PRO A 88 -9.30 7.45 16.65
N ILE A 89 -8.43 6.68 16.01
CA ILE A 89 -7.78 7.06 14.76
C ILE A 89 -8.85 7.08 13.69
N THR A 90 -8.95 8.22 13.01
CA THR A 90 -9.91 8.40 11.91
C THR A 90 -9.31 7.93 10.59
N LEU A 91 -10.16 7.56 9.63
CA LEU A 91 -9.69 7.26 8.27
C LEU A 91 -8.91 8.42 7.65
N ARG A 92 -9.34 9.66 7.92
CA ARG A 92 -8.65 10.87 7.46
C ARG A 92 -7.22 10.94 8.01
N GLN A 93 -7.08 10.78 9.33
CA GLN A 93 -5.78 10.80 9.98
C GLN A 93 -4.88 9.70 9.42
N PHE A 94 -5.37 8.47 9.34
CA PHE A 94 -4.64 7.36 8.74
C PHE A 94 -4.12 7.69 7.33
N MET A 95 -4.99 8.19 6.45
CA MET A 95 -4.58 8.54 5.09
C MET A 95 -3.54 9.66 5.07
N THR A 96 -3.72 10.71 5.88
CA THR A 96 -2.77 11.83 5.94
C THR A 96 -1.39 11.36 6.40
N GLU A 97 -1.33 10.59 7.48
CA GLU A 97 -0.06 10.11 8.06
C GLU A 97 0.63 9.10 7.12
N VAL A 98 -0.13 8.17 6.52
CA VAL A 98 0.42 7.24 5.52
C VAL A 98 0.91 7.99 4.27
N HIS A 99 0.21 9.05 3.84
CA HIS A 99 0.63 9.87 2.70
C HIS A 99 1.96 10.55 3.00
N ALA A 100 2.05 11.19 4.16
CA ALA A 100 3.26 11.88 4.59
C ALA A 100 4.44 10.90 4.71
N TYR A 101 4.22 9.74 5.33
CA TYR A 101 5.21 8.69 5.47
C TYR A 101 5.75 8.21 4.11
N LEU A 102 4.87 7.81 3.19
CA LEU A 102 5.28 7.28 1.89
C LEU A 102 5.89 8.33 0.95
N ASN A 103 5.65 9.62 1.18
CA ASN A 103 6.24 10.72 0.41
C ASN A 103 7.57 11.23 0.99
N ARG A 104 8.06 10.68 2.11
CA ARG A 104 9.43 10.98 2.56
C ARG A 104 10.43 10.53 1.50
N LEU A 105 11.44 11.37 1.24
CA LEU A 105 12.37 11.18 0.13
C LEU A 105 13.14 9.86 0.22
N ASP A 106 13.62 9.49 1.41
CA ASP A 106 14.32 8.23 1.67
C ASP A 106 13.43 7.02 1.37
N ILE A 107 12.18 7.06 1.84
CA ILE A 107 11.21 5.97 1.64
C ILE A 107 10.83 5.82 0.17
N ILE A 108 10.48 6.91 -0.52
CA ILE A 108 9.98 6.80 -1.88
C ILE A 108 11.07 6.39 -2.88
N GLU A 109 12.31 6.82 -2.69
CA GLU A 109 13.41 6.42 -3.56
C GLU A 109 13.74 4.93 -3.37
N ASP A 110 13.68 4.41 -2.15
CA ASP A 110 13.82 2.98 -1.90
C ASP A 110 12.68 2.16 -2.52
N ILE A 111 11.44 2.61 -2.36
CA ILE A 111 10.28 1.98 -2.99
C ILE A 111 10.42 1.97 -4.52
N LYS A 112 10.83 3.10 -5.13
CA LYS A 112 11.09 3.19 -6.57
C LYS A 112 12.16 2.21 -7.02
N SER A 113 13.26 2.10 -6.26
CA SER A 113 14.33 1.15 -6.54
C SER A 113 13.80 -0.29 -6.53
N VAL A 114 13.00 -0.65 -5.53
CA VAL A 114 12.40 -1.98 -5.45
C VAL A 114 11.47 -2.19 -6.66
N LYS A 115 10.53 -1.28 -6.91
CA LYS A 115 9.62 -1.41 -8.05
C LYS A 115 10.34 -1.50 -9.40
N ALA A 116 11.44 -0.78 -9.57
CA ALA A 116 12.30 -0.86 -10.76
C ALA A 116 12.89 -2.28 -10.97
N MET A 117 13.12 -3.06 -9.92
CA MET A 117 13.58 -4.45 -10.06
C MET A 117 12.48 -5.37 -10.58
N PHE A 118 11.22 -5.09 -10.26
CA PHE A 118 10.09 -5.98 -10.52
C PHE A 118 9.20 -5.55 -11.69
N LEU A 119 9.32 -4.32 -12.19
CA LEU A 119 8.53 -3.84 -13.33
C LEU A 119 8.91 -4.56 -14.64
N GLY A 120 10.16 -5.02 -14.78
CA GLY A 120 10.67 -5.72 -15.97
C GLY A 120 10.84 -4.83 -17.21
N HIS A 121 11.68 -5.29 -18.14
CA HIS A 121 11.98 -4.59 -19.40
C HIS A 121 10.85 -4.81 -20.42
N LEU A 122 10.41 -3.74 -21.07
CA LEU A 122 9.47 -3.88 -22.19
C LEU A 122 10.15 -4.65 -23.33
N VAL A 123 9.46 -5.69 -23.81
CA VAL A 123 9.91 -6.52 -24.93
C VAL A 123 8.80 -6.66 -25.95
N THR A 124 9.14 -6.51 -27.22
CA THR A 124 8.27 -6.91 -28.33
C THR A 124 8.60 -8.36 -28.64
N ARG A 125 7.62 -9.26 -28.49
CA ARG A 125 7.78 -10.67 -28.84
C ARG A 125 7.71 -10.87 -30.35
N GLU A 126 8.09 -12.06 -30.82
CA GLU A 126 8.07 -12.41 -32.24
C GLU A 126 6.68 -12.31 -32.89
N ASP A 127 5.61 -12.43 -32.10
CA ASP A 127 4.21 -12.27 -32.51
C ASP A 127 3.71 -10.82 -32.45
N GLU A 128 4.62 -9.85 -32.36
CA GLU A 128 4.37 -8.41 -32.21
C GLU A 128 3.64 -8.01 -30.90
N THR A 129 3.38 -8.96 -30.00
CA THR A 129 2.80 -8.64 -28.71
C THR A 129 3.80 -7.93 -27.81
N GLN A 130 3.32 -6.93 -27.08
CA GLN A 130 4.11 -6.24 -26.06
C GLN A 130 4.06 -7.04 -24.75
N GLY A 131 5.24 -7.34 -24.20
CA GLY A 131 5.42 -8.04 -22.94
C GLY A 131 6.42 -7.32 -22.04
N ARG A 132 6.66 -7.90 -20.86
CA ARG A 132 7.67 -7.44 -19.92
C ARG A 132 8.45 -8.64 -19.42
N ASP A 133 9.77 -8.58 -19.57
CA ASP A 133 10.68 -9.59 -19.03
C ASP A 133 11.26 -9.08 -17.71
N ILE A 134 10.94 -9.78 -16.63
CA ILE A 134 11.45 -9.47 -15.29
C ILE A 134 12.75 -10.25 -15.11
N ILE A 135 13.87 -9.53 -15.08
CA ILE A 135 15.18 -10.10 -14.78
C ILE A 135 15.57 -9.58 -13.39
N TYR A 136 15.53 -10.46 -12.40
CA TYR A 136 15.89 -10.12 -11.03
C TYR A 136 17.28 -9.48 -10.97
N GLY A 137 17.40 -8.37 -10.23
CA GLY A 137 18.65 -7.60 -10.11
C GLY A 137 18.94 -6.62 -11.24
N HIS A 138 18.14 -6.60 -12.31
CA HIS A 138 18.27 -5.62 -13.39
C HIS A 138 17.22 -4.51 -13.25
N LEU A 139 17.63 -3.41 -12.62
CA LEU A 139 16.79 -2.22 -12.44
C LEU A 139 16.40 -1.62 -13.79
N VAL A 140 15.10 -1.52 -14.04
CA VAL A 140 14.60 -0.67 -15.12
C VAL A 140 14.54 0.78 -14.68
N LYS A 141 14.82 1.71 -15.59
CA LYS A 141 14.64 3.13 -15.31
C LYS A 141 13.14 3.43 -15.26
N LEU A 142 12.65 3.86 -14.09
CA LEU A 142 11.29 4.37 -13.96
C LEU A 142 11.20 5.79 -14.53
N ASP A 143 10.08 6.08 -15.20
CA ASP A 143 9.77 7.44 -15.63
C ASP A 143 9.51 8.34 -14.43
N LYS A 144 9.86 9.63 -14.55
CA LYS A 144 9.78 10.57 -13.43
C LYS A 144 8.33 10.82 -12.97
N ASP A 145 7.37 10.62 -13.86
CA ASP A 145 5.94 10.88 -13.69
C ASP A 145 5.11 9.61 -13.46
N VAL A 146 5.76 8.45 -13.33
CA VAL A 146 5.08 7.18 -13.09
C VAL A 146 4.20 7.26 -11.83
N ALA A 147 2.96 6.81 -11.95
CA ALA A 147 1.99 6.91 -10.87
C ALA A 147 2.08 5.72 -9.92
N PHE A 148 2.05 6.01 -8.61
CA PHE A 148 1.92 5.01 -7.56
C PHE A 148 0.54 5.12 -6.93
N PHE A 149 -0.11 3.99 -6.80
CA PHE A 149 -1.44 3.87 -6.20
C PHE A 149 -1.37 3.00 -4.97
N PHE A 150 -2.18 3.33 -3.97
CA PHE A 150 -2.35 2.46 -2.83
C PHE A 150 -3.03 1.15 -3.29
N ALA A 151 -2.32 0.02 -3.21
CA ALA A 151 -2.85 -1.27 -3.62
C ALA A 151 -3.83 -1.76 -2.58
N ARG A 152 -3.37 -2.46 -1.55
CA ARG A 152 -4.20 -3.01 -0.48
C ARG A 152 -3.36 -3.08 0.79
N PRO A 153 -3.89 -2.64 1.94
CA PRO A 153 -3.29 -2.98 3.20
C PRO A 153 -3.65 -4.41 3.58
N LEU A 154 -2.65 -5.22 3.92
CA LEU A 154 -2.93 -6.39 4.76
C LEU A 154 -2.99 -5.89 6.20
N VAL A 155 -4.09 -6.20 6.88
CA VAL A 155 -4.31 -5.78 8.27
C VAL A 155 -4.32 -7.00 9.16
N PHE A 156 -3.49 -6.99 10.20
CA PHE A 156 -3.37 -8.08 11.16
C PHE A 156 -3.01 -7.53 12.54
N GLU A 157 -3.28 -8.30 13.58
CA GLU A 157 -2.88 -7.96 14.95
C GLU A 157 -1.55 -8.64 15.28
N ARG A 158 -0.61 -7.87 15.84
CA ARG A 158 0.66 -8.37 16.38
C ARG A 158 1.01 -7.56 17.62
N GLU A 159 1.36 -8.25 18.71
CA GLU A 159 1.82 -7.63 19.96
C GLU A 159 0.84 -6.59 20.54
N GLY A 160 -0.47 -6.81 20.39
CA GLY A 160 -1.51 -5.91 20.90
C GLY A 160 -1.71 -4.64 20.07
N ALA A 161 -1.00 -4.49 18.95
CA ALA A 161 -1.19 -3.42 17.98
C ALA A 161 -1.76 -3.96 16.67
N VAL A 162 -2.59 -3.14 16.02
CA VAL A 162 -3.04 -3.41 14.66
C VAL A 162 -1.99 -2.91 13.69
N ASN A 163 -1.55 -3.81 12.82
CA ASN A 163 -0.48 -3.58 11.86
C ASN A 163 -1.04 -3.54 10.44
N PHE A 164 -0.64 -2.51 9.70
CA PHE A 164 -0.97 -2.33 8.28
C PHE A 164 0.28 -2.58 7.44
N ARG A 165 0.27 -3.66 6.66
CA ARG A 165 1.25 -3.81 5.58
C ARG A 165 0.79 -3.02 4.37
N LEU A 166 1.40 -1.86 4.15
CA LEU A 166 1.14 -0.97 3.03
C LEU A 166 1.75 -1.59 1.76
N SER A 167 0.93 -1.83 0.75
CA SER A 167 1.39 -2.28 -0.57
C SER A 167 1.05 -1.23 -1.60
N LEU A 168 1.99 -0.92 -2.48
CA LEU A 168 1.78 0.01 -3.58
C LEU A 168 1.64 -0.73 -4.91
N PHE A 169 0.87 -0.14 -5.82
CA PHE A 169 0.76 -0.53 -7.21
C PHE A 169 1.42 0.55 -8.06
N LEU A 170 2.35 0.15 -8.93
CA LEU A 170 2.97 1.03 -9.91
C LEU A 170 2.20 0.97 -11.23
N ASP A 171 2.00 2.10 -11.89
CA ASP A 171 1.41 2.13 -13.24
C ASP A 171 2.15 1.20 -14.21
N GLY A 172 1.42 0.32 -14.89
CA GLY A 172 1.96 -0.72 -15.77
C GLY A 172 2.48 -1.97 -15.07
N GLU A 173 2.44 -2.04 -13.73
CA GLU A 173 2.71 -3.26 -12.97
C GLU A 173 1.69 -4.34 -13.38
N THR A 174 2.14 -5.58 -13.56
CA THR A 174 1.29 -6.71 -14.01
C THR A 174 0.53 -6.49 -15.33
N HIS A 175 1.04 -5.64 -16.24
CA HIS A 175 0.37 -5.27 -17.50
C HIS A 175 -0.99 -4.59 -17.31
N MET A 176 -1.18 -3.98 -16.16
CA MET A 176 -2.42 -3.35 -15.78
C MET A 176 -2.25 -1.84 -15.81
N ASP A 177 -3.15 -1.15 -16.50
CA ASP A 177 -3.25 0.30 -16.43
C ASP A 177 -4.01 0.73 -15.15
N PRO A 178 -4.04 2.03 -14.81
CA PRO A 178 -4.71 2.50 -13.61
C PRO A 178 -6.21 2.20 -13.58
N GLU A 179 -6.88 2.18 -14.74
CA GLU A 179 -8.31 1.90 -14.85
C GLU A 179 -8.63 0.42 -14.56
N GLY A 180 -7.87 -0.51 -15.15
CA GLY A 180 -7.95 -1.94 -14.92
C GLY A 180 -7.61 -2.30 -13.48
N PHE A 181 -6.58 -1.65 -12.92
CA PHE A 181 -6.24 -1.76 -11.50
C PHE A 181 -7.42 -1.35 -10.63
N TRP A 182 -8.01 -0.20 -10.91
CA TRP A 182 -9.15 0.28 -10.15
C TRP A 182 -10.37 -0.63 -10.26
N ALA A 183 -10.68 -1.14 -11.45
CA ALA A 183 -11.75 -2.10 -11.65
C ALA A 183 -11.53 -3.38 -10.83
N SER A 184 -10.28 -3.86 -10.74
CA SER A 184 -9.90 -4.98 -9.88
C SER A 184 -10.12 -4.68 -8.40
N ARG A 185 -9.76 -3.47 -7.94
CA ARG A 185 -10.00 -3.03 -6.55
C ARG A 185 -11.49 -2.99 -6.19
N LEU A 186 -12.34 -2.49 -7.08
CA LEU A 186 -13.79 -2.46 -6.88
C LEU A 186 -14.39 -3.86 -6.80
N LYS A 187 -13.94 -4.80 -7.63
CA LYS A 187 -14.34 -6.22 -7.53
C LYS A 187 -13.97 -6.81 -6.17
N LEU A 188 -12.75 -6.56 -5.69
CA LEU A 188 -12.33 -7.04 -4.38
C LEU A 188 -13.11 -6.40 -3.22
N ALA A 189 -13.42 -5.10 -3.33
CA ALA A 189 -14.28 -4.43 -2.35
C ALA A 189 -15.66 -5.08 -2.24
N HIS A 190 -16.23 -5.53 -3.37
CA HIS A 190 -17.51 -6.23 -3.39
C HIS A 190 -17.44 -7.57 -2.65
N LEU A 191 -16.37 -8.34 -2.82
CA LEU A 191 -16.17 -9.60 -2.11
C LEU A 191 -16.14 -9.41 -0.57
N PHE A 192 -15.44 -8.39 -0.08
CA PHE A 192 -15.41 -8.09 1.36
C PHE A 192 -16.77 -7.66 1.92
N VAL A 193 -17.62 -7.01 1.12
CA VAL A 193 -18.99 -6.70 1.54
C VAL A 193 -19.81 -7.98 1.67
N GLN A 194 -19.68 -8.91 0.72
CA GLN A 194 -20.37 -10.20 0.76
C GLN A 194 -19.94 -11.05 1.96
N GLU A 195 -18.64 -11.14 2.24
CA GLU A 195 -18.10 -11.88 3.39
C GLU A 195 -18.58 -11.34 4.74
N ARG A 196 -18.95 -10.05 4.83
CA ARG A 196 -19.51 -9.44 6.05
C ARG A 196 -21.01 -9.66 6.22
N ALA A 197 -21.71 -10.07 5.16
CA ALA A 197 -23.16 -10.27 5.16
C ALA A 197 -23.57 -11.70 5.55
N VAL A 198 -22.59 -12.61 5.69
CA VAL A 198 -22.73 -14.01 6.12
C VAL A 198 -22.32 -14.14 7.58
#